data_AF-A0A166WQK8-F1
#
_entry.id   AF-A0A166WQK8-F1
#
_cell.length_a   1.000
_cell.length_b   1.000
_cell.length_c   1.000
_cell.angle_alpha   90.00
_cell.angle_beta   90.00
_cell.angle_gamma   90.00
#
_symmetry.space_group_name_H-M   'P 1'
#
loop_
_entity.id
_entity.type
_entity.pdbx_description
1 polymer ?
#
loop_
_entity_poly.entity_id
_entity_poly.type
_entity_poly.pdbx_seq_one_letter_code
_entity_poly.pdbx_strand_id
1 'polypeptide(L)'
;MVTIAQVRQSNAQLTEKTIPQTVLFVGGTSGIGKLTLIELISLGLPVKAYIVGRKATEAAMTPFLDDLRQKNPSAELIWVEGEVSLLSETKRICELIKAKESQLDFLCLTAGYAPFGGRNNTTEELDVTHALEYYGRMLFTLHLLPLLRASAAPRVLTVLAGSMLSNKGFLVDDLNLDKPGNFGGMRTQTHMAVMNTLFLDRLAAEPGNDKITFVHNWPGAVNTGNMARYHSPTAWSPVPLTTLLKPLFLVMGFDGPEAGQRHVYLATSGELGGDGPRAGDGIQGGRNTRGEEGRRGLFLVNHKCEVSDKREVLKELRGEAQGRVWEKTMEVLGPYL
;
A
#
# COMPACT_ATOMS: atom_id res chain seq x y z
N MET A 1 -0.91 -18.88 -11.30
CA MET A 1 0.17 -18.28 -10.49
C MET A 1 1.11 -17.53 -11.39
N VAL A 2 1.28 -16.22 -11.17
CA VAL A 2 2.28 -15.44 -11.90
C VAL A 2 3.66 -15.85 -11.37
N THR A 3 4.42 -16.54 -12.22
CA THR A 3 5.76 -17.00 -11.85
C THR A 3 6.71 -15.81 -11.71
N ILE A 4 7.77 -15.96 -10.92
CA ILE A 4 8.78 -14.90 -10.81
C ILE A 4 9.48 -14.62 -12.15
N ALA A 5 9.61 -15.62 -13.02
CA ALA A 5 10.15 -15.45 -14.37
C ALA A 5 9.25 -14.53 -15.22
N GLN A 6 7.93 -14.73 -15.17
CA GLN A 6 6.94 -13.86 -15.82
C GLN A 6 6.98 -12.43 -15.29
N VAL A 7 7.08 -12.26 -13.96
CA VAL A 7 7.24 -10.95 -13.31
C VAL A 7 8.49 -10.23 -13.83
N ARG A 8 9.65 -10.92 -13.85
CA ARG A 8 10.91 -10.35 -14.34
C ARG A 8 10.85 -10.01 -15.82
N GLN A 9 10.26 -10.88 -16.64
CA GLN A 9 10.07 -10.65 -18.06
C GLN A 9 9.22 -9.40 -18.31
N SER A 10 8.11 -9.25 -17.58
CA SER A 10 7.25 -8.06 -17.67
C SER A 10 8.02 -6.80 -17.26
N ASN A 11 8.72 -6.81 -16.12
CA ASN A 11 9.46 -5.63 -15.66
C ASN A 11 10.59 -5.23 -16.64
N ALA A 12 11.26 -6.21 -17.27
CA ALA A 12 12.33 -5.96 -18.24
C ALA A 12 11.83 -5.34 -19.56
N GLN A 13 10.52 -5.41 -19.84
CA GLN A 13 9.91 -4.79 -21.02
C GLN A 13 9.48 -3.34 -20.79
N LEU A 14 9.68 -2.80 -19.59
CA LEU A 14 9.35 -1.41 -19.30
C LEU A 14 10.23 -0.46 -20.12
N THR A 15 9.63 0.61 -20.58
CA THR A 15 10.26 1.70 -21.33
C THR A 15 9.94 3.04 -20.65
N GLU A 16 10.57 4.12 -21.09
CA GLU A 16 10.26 5.47 -20.62
C GLU A 16 8.78 5.86 -20.79
N LYS A 17 8.07 5.23 -21.74
CA LYS A 17 6.65 5.47 -22.00
C LYS A 17 5.72 4.72 -21.04
N THR A 18 6.19 3.62 -20.45
CA THR A 18 5.35 2.70 -19.68
C THR A 18 5.73 2.62 -18.20
N ILE A 19 6.89 3.16 -17.82
CA ILE A 19 7.27 3.31 -16.41
C ILE A 19 6.52 4.49 -15.79
N PRO A 20 6.08 4.42 -14.51
CA PRO A 20 5.53 5.57 -13.82
C PRO A 20 6.62 6.64 -13.63
N GLN A 21 6.34 7.87 -14.08
CA GLN A 21 7.32 8.95 -14.10
C GLN A 21 7.36 9.70 -12.77
N THR A 22 6.21 10.02 -12.19
CA THR A 22 6.11 10.64 -10.85
C THR A 22 5.50 9.64 -9.87
N VAL A 23 6.25 9.31 -8.81
CA VAL A 23 5.87 8.29 -7.82
C VAL A 23 6.01 8.78 -6.39
N LEU A 24 5.08 8.39 -5.52
CA LEU A 24 5.09 8.72 -4.08
C LEU A 24 5.11 7.44 -3.25
N PHE A 25 6.15 7.28 -2.42
CA PHE A 25 6.32 6.16 -1.50
C PHE A 25 6.05 6.58 -0.06
N VAL A 26 4.88 6.19 0.47
CA VAL A 26 4.54 6.29 1.89
C VAL A 26 4.84 4.95 2.55
N GLY A 27 6.01 4.89 3.22
CA GLY A 27 6.60 3.63 3.71
C GLY A 27 7.81 3.14 2.90
N GLY A 28 8.44 4.02 2.11
CA GLY A 28 9.64 3.71 1.29
C GLY A 28 10.95 3.53 2.07
N THR A 29 10.95 3.73 3.39
CA THR A 29 12.17 3.68 4.23
C THR A 29 12.56 2.27 4.69
N SER A 30 11.65 1.30 4.57
CA SER A 30 11.87 -0.07 5.03
C SER A 30 10.91 -1.06 4.37
N GLY A 31 11.21 -2.36 4.49
CA GLY A 31 10.32 -3.43 4.05
C GLY A 31 9.91 -3.32 2.58
N ILE A 32 8.63 -3.58 2.30
CA ILE A 32 8.08 -3.69 0.95
C ILE A 32 8.26 -2.40 0.15
N GLY A 33 7.96 -1.24 0.73
CA GLY A 33 8.10 0.04 0.03
C GLY A 33 9.55 0.30 -0.38
N LYS A 34 10.52 0.01 0.50
CA LYS A 34 11.96 0.12 0.18
C LYS A 34 12.38 -0.85 -0.92
N LEU A 35 11.96 -2.11 -0.84
CA LEU A 35 12.28 -3.13 -1.85
C LEU A 35 11.69 -2.77 -3.22
N THR A 36 10.47 -2.24 -3.24
CA THR A 36 9.82 -1.76 -4.46
C THR A 36 10.58 -0.58 -5.07
N LEU A 37 11.02 0.38 -4.24
CA LEU A 37 11.84 1.50 -4.68
C LEU A 37 13.18 1.04 -5.28
N ILE A 38 13.88 0.08 -4.63
CA ILE A 38 15.14 -0.46 -5.15
C ILE A 38 14.95 -1.05 -6.54
N GLU A 39 13.96 -1.93 -6.71
CA GLU A 39 13.73 -2.60 -7.99
C GLU A 39 13.25 -1.63 -9.07
N LEU A 40 12.41 -0.64 -8.73
CA LEU A 40 11.95 0.37 -9.68
C LEU A 40 13.11 1.23 -10.20
N ILE A 41 13.97 1.72 -9.30
CA ILE A 41 15.10 2.58 -9.68
C ILE A 41 16.18 1.78 -10.41
N SER A 42 16.36 0.50 -10.08
CA SER A 42 17.34 -0.39 -10.73
C SER A 42 17.00 -0.73 -12.18
N LEU A 43 15.82 -0.37 -12.68
CA LEU A 43 15.48 -0.45 -14.10
C LEU A 43 16.27 0.54 -14.97
N GLY A 44 16.93 1.54 -14.38
CA GLY A 44 17.74 2.52 -15.11
C GLY A 44 16.94 3.50 -15.98
N LEU A 45 15.61 3.55 -15.78
CA LEU A 45 14.70 4.43 -16.49
C LEU A 45 14.44 5.73 -15.68
N PRO A 46 14.07 6.85 -16.33
CA PRO A 46 13.77 8.10 -15.65
C PRO A 46 12.55 7.97 -14.73
N VAL A 47 12.73 8.28 -13.44
CA VAL A 47 11.67 8.28 -12.43
C VAL A 47 11.95 9.39 -11.42
N LYS A 48 10.94 10.19 -11.12
CA LYS A 48 10.90 11.13 -10.00
C LYS A 48 10.17 10.48 -8.83
N ALA A 49 10.91 10.13 -7.79
CA ALA A 49 10.38 9.45 -6.61
C ALA A 49 10.43 10.34 -5.38
N TYR A 50 9.27 10.53 -4.75
CA TYR A 50 9.13 11.11 -3.43
C TYR A 50 9.12 10.01 -2.38
N ILE A 51 10.04 10.07 -1.42
CA ILE A 51 10.18 9.11 -0.34
C ILE A 51 9.79 9.78 0.97
N VAL A 52 8.64 9.39 1.51
CA VAL A 52 8.16 9.91 2.79
C VAL A 52 8.78 9.12 3.94
N GLY A 53 9.37 9.84 4.90
CA GLY A 53 9.92 9.24 6.10
C GLY A 53 10.04 10.23 7.26
N ARG A 54 10.20 9.68 8.46
CA ARG A 54 10.34 10.47 9.69
C ARG A 54 11.73 11.09 9.76
N LYS A 55 11.88 12.25 10.41
CA LYS A 55 13.18 12.90 10.65
C LYS A 55 14.26 11.94 11.14
N ALA A 56 13.92 11.15 12.16
CA ALA A 56 14.83 10.19 12.77
C ALA A 56 15.39 9.13 11.81
N THR A 57 14.76 8.91 10.65
CA THR A 57 15.22 7.96 9.63
C THR A 57 16.05 8.60 8.51
N GLU A 58 16.08 9.92 8.41
CA GLU A 58 16.71 10.63 7.29
C GLU A 58 18.20 10.32 7.16
N ALA A 59 18.97 10.45 8.26
CA ALA A 59 20.41 10.20 8.24
C ALA A 59 20.78 8.78 7.78
N ALA A 60 19.96 7.78 8.12
CA ALA A 60 20.16 6.40 7.69
C ALA A 60 19.72 6.17 6.23
N MET A 61 18.84 7.01 5.71
CA MET A 61 18.32 6.93 4.34
C MET A 61 19.19 7.67 3.33
N THR A 62 19.91 8.73 3.72
CA THR A 62 20.81 9.49 2.84
C THR A 62 21.79 8.60 2.05
N PRO A 63 22.66 7.78 2.68
CA PRO A 63 23.63 6.97 1.92
C PRO A 63 22.95 5.94 1.01
N PHE A 64 21.77 5.45 1.41
CA PHE A 64 20.98 4.53 0.58
C PHE A 64 20.41 5.22 -0.66
N LEU A 65 19.88 6.44 -0.52
CA LEU A 65 19.40 7.21 -1.67
C LEU A 65 20.55 7.62 -2.59
N ASP A 66 21.73 7.91 -2.05
CA ASP A 66 22.93 8.21 -2.85
C ASP A 66 23.38 7.00 -3.68
N ASP A 67 23.39 5.78 -3.11
CA ASP A 67 23.66 4.54 -3.86
C ASP A 67 22.64 4.34 -5.00
N LEU A 68 21.35 4.60 -4.76
CA LEU A 68 20.33 4.51 -5.80
C LEU A 68 20.53 5.56 -6.91
N ARG A 69 20.92 6.79 -6.57
CA ARG A 69 21.26 7.83 -7.56
C ARG A 69 22.46 7.45 -8.41
N GLN A 70 23.46 6.77 -7.82
CA GLN A 70 24.61 6.27 -8.57
C GLN A 70 24.22 5.16 -9.54
N LYS A 71 23.31 4.27 -9.15
CA LYS A 71 22.80 3.18 -10.00
C LYS A 71 21.92 3.68 -11.15
N ASN A 72 21.16 4.75 -10.92
CA ASN A 72 20.33 5.38 -11.93
C ASN A 72 20.45 6.91 -11.86
N PRO A 73 21.42 7.49 -12.58
CA PRO A 73 21.62 8.94 -12.64
C PRO A 73 20.45 9.72 -13.25
N SER A 74 19.55 9.03 -13.95
CA SER A 74 18.33 9.62 -14.54
C SER A 74 17.16 9.68 -13.54
N ALA A 75 17.31 9.10 -12.34
CA ALA A 75 16.28 9.17 -11.30
C ALA A 75 16.43 10.43 -10.42
N GLU A 76 15.31 11.10 -10.16
CA GLU A 76 15.23 12.18 -9.19
C GLU A 76 14.63 11.63 -7.88
N LEU A 77 15.47 11.46 -6.85
CA LEU A 77 15.03 10.94 -5.55
C LEU A 77 14.90 12.08 -4.53
N ILE A 78 13.68 12.32 -4.06
CA ILE A 78 13.33 13.44 -3.17
C ILE A 78 12.89 12.91 -1.81
N TRP A 79 13.62 13.29 -0.77
CA TRP A 79 13.20 13.02 0.61
C TRP A 79 12.07 13.98 1.02
N VAL A 80 11.02 13.45 1.62
CA VAL A 80 9.95 14.23 2.23
C VAL A 80 9.82 13.83 3.69
N GLU A 81 10.20 14.73 4.57
CA GLU A 81 10.03 14.54 6.00
C GLU A 81 8.53 14.56 6.37
N GLY A 82 8.08 13.58 7.16
CA GLY A 82 6.81 13.64 7.87
C GLY A 82 6.48 12.41 8.71
N GLU A 83 5.67 12.63 9.75
CA GLU A 83 5.14 11.59 10.65
C GLU A 83 3.72 11.22 10.20
N VAL A 84 3.61 10.27 9.27
CA VAL A 84 2.34 9.89 8.62
C VAL A 84 1.36 9.13 9.52
N SER A 85 1.71 8.91 10.79
CA SER A 85 0.72 8.56 11.81
C SER A 85 -0.17 9.75 12.21
N LEU A 86 0.22 10.98 11.84
CA LEU A 86 -0.59 12.18 11.97
C LEU A 86 -1.26 12.52 10.63
N LEU A 87 -2.58 12.73 10.65
CA LEU A 87 -3.37 13.10 9.48
C LEU A 87 -3.05 14.54 9.03
N SER A 88 -2.73 15.43 9.97
CA SER A 88 -2.21 16.78 9.66
C SER A 88 -0.94 16.74 8.81
N GLU A 89 0.01 15.86 9.15
CA GLU A 89 1.22 15.66 8.35
C GLU A 89 0.92 15.05 6.99
N THR A 90 -0.03 14.11 6.91
CA THR A 90 -0.49 13.55 5.64
C THR A 90 -1.05 14.64 4.72
N LYS A 91 -1.90 15.54 5.25
CA LYS A 91 -2.41 16.70 4.51
C LYS A 91 -1.28 17.58 3.99
N ARG A 92 -0.36 18.00 4.88
CA ARG A 92 0.78 18.86 4.54
C ARG A 92 1.65 18.25 3.43
N ILE A 93 1.93 16.95 3.51
CA ILE A 93 2.69 16.24 2.46
C ILE A 93 1.92 16.28 1.14
N CYS A 94 0.63 15.98 1.15
CA CYS A 94 -0.18 16.01 -0.07
C CYS A 94 -0.21 17.41 -0.71
N GLU A 95 -0.33 18.48 0.08
CA GLU A 95 -0.25 19.86 -0.40
C GLU A 95 1.10 20.18 -1.02
N LEU A 96 2.21 19.73 -0.41
CA LEU A 96 3.55 19.85 -0.97
C LEU A 96 3.68 19.17 -2.33
N ILE A 97 3.13 17.95 -2.47
CA ILE A 97 3.17 17.20 -3.74
C ILE A 97 2.31 17.90 -4.81
N LYS A 98 1.08 18.33 -4.46
CA LYS A 98 0.19 19.08 -5.37
C LYS A 98 0.80 20.40 -5.85
N ALA A 99 1.64 21.04 -5.02
CA ALA A 99 2.31 22.28 -5.41
C ALA A 99 3.48 22.07 -6.38
N LYS A 100 4.02 20.84 -6.49
CA LYS A 100 5.21 20.52 -7.29
C LYS A 100 4.88 19.76 -8.58
N GLU A 101 3.81 18.99 -8.57
CA GLU A 101 3.49 18.02 -9.61
C GLU A 101 2.15 18.32 -10.26
N SER A 102 2.06 18.11 -11.58
CA SER A 102 0.81 18.20 -12.34
C SER A 102 0.08 16.86 -12.44
N GLN A 103 0.78 15.75 -12.22
CA GLN A 103 0.24 14.38 -12.26
C GLN A 103 0.99 13.47 -11.29
N LEU A 104 0.37 12.34 -10.92
CA LEU A 104 0.98 11.29 -10.11
C LEU A 104 0.66 9.94 -10.75
N ASP A 105 1.69 9.17 -11.11
CA ASP A 105 1.51 7.89 -11.80
C ASP A 105 1.42 6.71 -10.83
N PHE A 106 2.10 6.80 -9.69
CA PHE A 106 2.08 5.73 -8.69
C PHE A 106 2.08 6.25 -7.26
N LEU A 107 1.09 5.83 -6.49
CA LEU A 107 0.98 6.05 -5.04
C LEU A 107 1.16 4.71 -4.31
N CYS A 108 2.28 4.56 -3.60
CA CYS A 108 2.64 3.34 -2.88
C CYS A 108 2.42 3.53 -1.37
N LEU A 109 1.41 2.86 -0.83
CA LEU A 109 0.95 2.97 0.56
C LEU A 109 1.27 1.68 1.31
N THR A 110 2.42 1.65 1.97
CA THR A 110 2.94 0.48 2.69
C THR A 110 3.24 0.75 4.16
N ALA A 111 3.11 2.00 4.63
CA ALA A 111 3.28 2.34 6.03
C ALA A 111 2.30 1.55 6.91
N GLY A 112 2.79 1.04 8.04
CA GLY A 112 2.04 0.17 8.93
C GLY A 112 2.93 -0.59 9.89
N TYR A 113 2.30 -1.21 10.88
CA TYR A 113 2.92 -2.20 11.74
C TYR A 113 1.86 -3.08 12.43
N ALA A 114 2.28 -4.25 12.94
CA ALA A 114 1.42 -5.21 13.58
C ALA A 114 1.19 -4.82 15.05
N PRO A 115 -0.05 -4.47 15.46
CA PRO A 115 -0.31 -3.85 16.75
C PRO A 115 -0.46 -4.87 17.89
N PHE A 116 0.61 -5.61 18.19
CA PHE A 116 0.53 -6.74 19.12
C PHE A 116 0.49 -6.37 20.61
N GLY A 117 0.85 -5.16 21.04
CA GLY A 117 0.70 -4.80 22.46
C GLY A 117 -0.37 -3.76 22.75
N GLY A 118 -1.35 -3.64 21.87
CA GLY A 118 -2.57 -2.89 22.14
C GLY A 118 -2.59 -1.51 21.50
N ARG A 119 -3.65 -0.78 21.84
CA ARG A 119 -3.98 0.51 21.25
C ARG A 119 -2.99 1.57 21.70
N ASN A 120 -2.57 2.42 20.79
CA ASN A 120 -1.70 3.57 21.06
C ASN A 120 -2.21 4.76 20.26
N ASN A 121 -2.80 5.75 20.93
CA ASN A 121 -3.34 6.92 20.26
C ASN A 121 -2.26 7.98 19.98
N THR A 122 -2.39 8.67 18.85
CA THR A 122 -1.63 9.88 18.55
C THR A 122 -2.20 11.07 19.31
N THR A 123 -1.55 12.23 19.17
CA THR A 123 -2.06 13.53 19.65
C THR A 123 -3.34 13.99 18.95
N GLU A 124 -3.76 13.29 17.89
CA GLU A 124 -5.04 13.51 17.19
C GLU A 124 -6.12 12.52 17.66
N GLU A 125 -5.88 11.82 18.78
CA GLU A 125 -6.78 10.84 19.40
C GLU A 125 -7.15 9.63 18.51
N LEU A 126 -6.35 9.40 17.45
CA LEU A 126 -6.48 8.26 16.57
C LEU A 126 -5.41 7.21 16.90
N ASP A 127 -5.79 5.94 16.94
CA ASP A 127 -4.82 4.87 17.11
C ASP A 127 -3.80 4.87 15.95
N VAL A 128 -2.51 4.77 16.28
CA VAL A 128 -1.40 4.87 15.31
C VAL A 128 -1.55 3.82 14.20
N THR A 129 -1.99 2.58 14.50
CA THR A 129 -2.19 1.57 13.45
C THR A 129 -3.35 1.95 12.54
N HIS A 130 -4.45 2.47 13.08
CA HIS A 130 -5.57 2.96 12.27
C HIS A 130 -5.14 4.13 11.37
N ALA A 131 -4.31 5.04 11.88
CA ALA A 131 -3.75 6.14 11.11
C ALA A 131 -2.87 5.64 9.95
N LEU A 132 -1.94 4.72 10.23
CA LEU A 132 -0.98 4.22 9.23
C LEU A 132 -1.59 3.25 8.21
N GLU A 133 -2.46 2.34 8.66
CA GLU A 133 -2.94 1.22 7.85
C GLU A 133 -4.27 1.51 7.16
N TYR A 134 -5.00 2.55 7.56
CA TYR A 134 -6.27 2.91 6.94
C TYR A 134 -6.44 4.42 6.71
N TYR A 135 -6.64 5.23 7.73
CA TYR A 135 -7.11 6.62 7.57
C TYR A 135 -6.12 7.48 6.78
N GLY A 136 -4.83 7.42 7.11
CA GLY A 136 -3.79 8.13 6.36
C GLY A 136 -3.73 7.69 4.90
N ARG A 137 -3.94 6.40 4.61
CA ARG A 137 -3.97 5.87 3.24
C ARG A 137 -5.14 6.43 2.42
N MET A 138 -6.33 6.47 3.04
CA MET A 138 -7.51 7.05 2.41
C MET A 138 -7.32 8.55 2.20
N LEU A 139 -6.74 9.26 3.19
CA LEU A 139 -6.46 10.68 3.09
C LEU A 139 -5.45 11.01 1.98
N PHE A 140 -4.33 10.27 1.88
CA PHE A 140 -3.39 10.37 0.76
C PHE A 140 -4.09 10.15 -0.58
N THR A 141 -4.91 9.09 -0.67
CA THR A 141 -5.61 8.75 -1.89
C THR A 141 -6.57 9.86 -2.31
N LEU A 142 -7.43 10.34 -1.39
CA LEU A 142 -8.40 11.40 -1.64
C LEU A 142 -7.74 12.72 -2.05
N HIS A 143 -6.72 13.18 -1.31
CA HIS A 143 -6.03 14.43 -1.62
C HIS A 143 -5.32 14.41 -2.97
N LEU A 144 -4.80 13.25 -3.37
CA LEU A 144 -4.01 13.12 -4.59
C LEU A 144 -4.85 12.67 -5.80
N LEU A 145 -6.17 12.46 -5.64
CA LEU A 145 -7.09 12.19 -6.75
C LEU A 145 -6.93 13.17 -7.92
N PRO A 146 -6.81 14.50 -7.73
CA PRO A 146 -6.63 15.42 -8.86
C PRO A 146 -5.39 15.10 -9.70
N LEU A 147 -4.25 14.75 -9.06
CA LEU A 147 -3.01 14.39 -9.76
C LEU A 147 -3.08 13.00 -10.38
N LEU A 148 -3.70 12.04 -9.68
CA LEU A 148 -3.92 10.69 -10.20
C LEU A 148 -4.79 10.77 -11.47
N ARG A 149 -5.91 11.50 -11.43
CA ARG A 149 -6.81 11.70 -12.59
C ARG A 149 -6.14 12.36 -13.80
N ALA A 150 -5.11 13.17 -13.57
CA ALA A 150 -4.33 13.80 -14.64
C ALA A 150 -3.36 12.83 -15.34
N SER A 151 -2.92 11.77 -14.66
CA SER A 151 -2.07 10.74 -15.24
C SER A 151 -2.84 9.84 -16.23
N ALA A 152 -2.14 9.32 -17.24
CA ALA A 152 -2.72 8.45 -18.26
C ALA A 152 -3.11 7.06 -17.72
N ALA A 153 -2.32 6.50 -16.81
CA ALA A 153 -2.51 5.17 -16.23
C ALA A 153 -2.10 5.09 -14.75
N PRO A 154 -2.65 5.95 -13.87
CA PRO A 154 -2.27 6.03 -12.47
C PRO A 154 -2.59 4.75 -11.70
N ARG A 155 -1.77 4.46 -10.69
CA ARG A 155 -2.00 3.35 -9.76
C ARG A 155 -1.90 3.76 -8.31
N VAL A 156 -2.81 3.22 -7.51
CA VAL A 156 -2.75 3.29 -6.04
C VAL A 156 -2.57 1.89 -5.51
N LEU A 157 -1.41 1.63 -4.90
CA LEU A 157 -1.11 0.36 -4.26
C LEU A 157 -1.24 0.50 -2.75
N THR A 158 -2.18 -0.23 -2.18
CA THR A 158 -2.41 -0.36 -0.74
C THR A 158 -1.96 -1.75 -0.31
N VAL A 159 -0.94 -1.82 0.54
CA VAL A 159 -0.40 -3.11 1.02
C VAL A 159 -0.94 -3.41 2.41
N LEU A 160 -1.77 -4.45 2.51
CA LEU A 160 -2.25 -5.01 3.77
C LEU A 160 -2.69 -6.47 3.55
N ALA A 161 -3.97 -6.80 3.69
CA ALA A 161 -4.49 -8.16 3.58
C ALA A 161 -5.65 -8.26 2.56
N GLY A 162 -5.54 -7.55 1.44
CA GLY A 162 -6.64 -7.42 0.46
C GLY A 162 -7.18 -8.74 -0.10
N SER A 163 -6.30 -9.69 -0.47
CA SER A 163 -6.75 -11.03 -0.92
C SER A 163 -7.19 -11.96 0.21
N MET A 164 -7.00 -11.57 1.47
CA MET A 164 -7.52 -12.28 2.65
C MET A 164 -8.90 -11.78 3.08
N LEU A 165 -9.60 -11.02 2.23
CA LEU A 165 -10.93 -10.48 2.53
C LEU A 165 -11.88 -11.56 3.06
N SER A 166 -12.51 -11.24 4.18
CA SER A 166 -13.45 -12.06 4.93
C SER A 166 -14.39 -11.14 5.71
N ASN A 167 -15.68 -11.49 5.80
CA ASN A 167 -16.64 -10.80 6.68
C ASN A 167 -16.60 -11.33 8.12
N LYS A 168 -15.97 -12.49 8.36
CA LYS A 168 -15.90 -13.12 9.69
C LYS A 168 -15.18 -12.21 10.69
N GLY A 169 -15.90 -11.85 11.75
CA GLY A 169 -15.36 -11.05 12.85
C GLY A 169 -15.20 -9.55 12.54
N PHE A 170 -15.69 -9.08 11.38
CA PHE A 170 -15.77 -7.67 11.08
C PHE A 170 -16.85 -7.00 11.94
N LEU A 171 -16.51 -5.91 12.60
CA LEU A 171 -17.38 -5.23 13.56
C LEU A 171 -17.87 -3.91 12.94
N VAL A 172 -19.05 -3.95 12.32
CA VAL A 172 -19.62 -2.79 11.60
C VAL A 172 -20.08 -1.67 12.53
N ASP A 173 -20.45 -1.98 13.78
CA ASP A 173 -20.84 -1.03 14.82
C ASP A 173 -19.66 -0.54 15.69
N ASP A 174 -18.43 -0.90 15.33
CA ASP A 174 -17.22 -0.52 16.06
C ASP A 174 -16.01 -0.51 15.11
N LEU A 175 -16.05 0.41 14.14
CA LEU A 175 -15.09 0.43 13.05
C LEU A 175 -13.65 0.73 13.49
N ASN A 176 -13.49 1.47 14.60
CA ASN A 176 -12.19 1.76 15.18
C ASN A 176 -11.79 0.80 16.29
N LEU A 177 -12.60 -0.24 16.56
CA LEU A 177 -12.34 -1.20 17.64
C LEU A 177 -12.14 -0.50 19.00
N ASP A 178 -12.98 0.51 19.29
CA ASP A 178 -12.90 1.33 20.48
C ASP A 178 -13.50 0.64 21.72
N LYS A 179 -14.41 -0.32 21.51
CA LYS A 179 -15.07 -1.01 22.63
C LYS A 179 -14.09 -1.97 23.33
N PRO A 180 -14.16 -2.12 24.67
CA PRO A 180 -13.29 -3.02 25.41
C PRO A 180 -13.29 -4.45 24.85
N GLY A 181 -12.08 -5.00 24.62
CA GLY A 181 -11.89 -6.35 24.09
C GLY A 181 -11.95 -6.48 22.56
N ASN A 182 -12.34 -5.41 21.84
CA ASN A 182 -12.40 -5.44 20.37
C ASN A 182 -11.07 -5.13 19.70
N PHE A 183 -10.14 -4.42 20.35
CA PHE A 183 -8.81 -4.22 19.79
C PHE A 183 -7.92 -5.45 19.99
N GLY A 184 -7.24 -5.90 18.94
CA GLY A 184 -6.23 -6.96 19.07
C GLY A 184 -5.46 -7.18 17.78
N GLY A 185 -4.17 -7.51 17.86
CA GLY A 185 -3.23 -7.55 16.73
C GLY A 185 -3.78 -8.10 15.41
N MET A 186 -4.25 -9.35 15.43
CA MET A 186 -4.80 -10.01 14.24
C MET A 186 -6.14 -9.40 13.80
N ARG A 187 -7.02 -9.10 14.76
CA ARG A 187 -8.36 -8.55 14.47
C ARG A 187 -8.26 -7.15 13.86
N THR A 188 -7.38 -6.29 14.39
CA THR A 188 -7.12 -4.96 13.83
C THR A 188 -6.63 -5.06 12.39
N GLN A 189 -5.68 -5.94 12.10
CA GLN A 189 -5.16 -6.15 10.73
C GLN A 189 -6.25 -6.63 9.75
N THR A 190 -7.06 -7.62 10.13
CA THR A 190 -8.14 -8.12 9.26
C THR A 190 -9.27 -7.11 9.10
N HIS A 191 -9.60 -6.37 10.17
CA HIS A 191 -10.63 -5.34 10.16
C HIS A 191 -10.24 -4.15 9.27
N MET A 192 -9.00 -3.65 9.40
CA MET A 192 -8.46 -2.63 8.51
C MET A 192 -8.39 -3.09 7.05
N ALA A 193 -8.13 -4.38 6.78
CA ALA A 193 -8.16 -4.90 5.42
C ALA A 193 -9.58 -4.88 4.80
N VAL A 194 -10.61 -5.17 5.59
CA VAL A 194 -12.00 -5.02 5.14
C VAL A 194 -12.30 -3.56 4.86
N MET A 195 -11.94 -2.64 5.76
CA MET A 195 -12.19 -1.20 5.57
C MET A 195 -11.48 -0.63 4.35
N ASN A 196 -10.18 -0.92 4.16
CA ASN A 196 -9.42 -0.53 2.95
C ASN A 196 -10.14 -1.01 1.68
N THR A 197 -10.58 -2.28 1.66
CA THR A 197 -11.27 -2.83 0.50
C THR A 197 -12.58 -2.13 0.23
N LEU A 198 -13.43 -1.92 1.24
CA LEU A 198 -14.75 -1.32 1.07
C LEU A 198 -14.67 0.14 0.61
N PHE A 199 -13.72 0.90 1.18
CA PHE A 199 -13.50 2.28 0.79
C PHE A 199 -12.99 2.39 -0.64
N LEU A 200 -11.93 1.65 -0.98
CA LEU A 200 -11.36 1.66 -2.33
C LEU A 200 -12.33 1.11 -3.38
N ASP A 201 -13.18 0.14 -3.03
CA ASP A 201 -14.20 -0.41 -3.93
C ASP A 201 -15.29 0.60 -4.28
N ARG A 202 -15.67 1.43 -3.31
CA ARG A 202 -16.58 2.56 -3.54
C ARG A 202 -15.89 3.62 -4.37
N LEU A 203 -14.68 4.02 -3.97
CA LEU A 203 -13.92 5.08 -4.62
C LEU A 203 -13.62 4.76 -6.08
N ALA A 204 -13.26 3.51 -6.39
CA ALA A 204 -13.00 3.04 -7.75
C ALA A 204 -14.24 3.14 -8.66
N ALA A 205 -15.45 3.13 -8.10
CA ALA A 205 -16.70 3.27 -8.84
C ALA A 205 -17.19 4.72 -8.95
N GLU A 206 -16.52 5.69 -8.34
CA GLU A 206 -16.90 7.09 -8.44
C GLU A 206 -16.56 7.67 -9.81
N PRO A 207 -17.41 8.58 -10.35
CA PRO A 207 -17.14 9.24 -11.61
C PRO A 207 -15.77 9.95 -11.63
N GLY A 208 -15.05 9.78 -12.74
CA GLY A 208 -13.73 10.37 -12.94
C GLY A 208 -12.57 9.53 -12.42
N ASN A 209 -12.84 8.38 -11.77
CA ASN A 209 -11.81 7.43 -11.34
C ASN A 209 -11.61 6.26 -12.31
N ASP A 210 -12.26 6.28 -13.49
CA ASP A 210 -12.23 5.20 -14.49
C ASP A 210 -10.81 4.88 -15.01
N LYS A 211 -9.90 5.85 -14.94
CA LYS A 211 -8.50 5.69 -15.33
C LYS A 211 -7.62 5.15 -14.20
N ILE A 212 -8.09 5.08 -12.96
CA ILE A 212 -7.26 4.72 -11.81
C ILE A 212 -7.36 3.21 -11.55
N THR A 213 -6.20 2.55 -11.52
CA THR A 213 -6.11 1.18 -11.04
C THR A 213 -5.80 1.21 -9.54
N PHE A 214 -6.70 0.68 -8.73
CA PHE A 214 -6.50 0.47 -7.30
C PHE A 214 -6.09 -0.98 -7.07
N VAL A 215 -5.03 -1.20 -6.29
CA VAL A 215 -4.56 -2.54 -5.94
C VAL A 215 -4.53 -2.64 -4.42
N HIS A 216 -5.34 -3.54 -3.88
CA HIS A 216 -5.24 -3.92 -2.47
C HIS A 216 -4.54 -5.28 -2.38
N ASN A 217 -3.26 -5.23 -2.02
CA ASN A 217 -2.37 -6.38 -2.03
C ASN A 217 -2.28 -7.02 -0.63
N TRP A 218 -2.19 -8.36 -0.61
CA TRP A 218 -1.59 -9.11 0.48
C TRP A 218 -0.20 -9.59 0.05
N PRO A 219 0.89 -9.11 0.67
CA PRO A 219 2.24 -9.36 0.19
C PRO A 219 2.80 -10.71 0.64
N GLY A 220 2.07 -11.46 1.47
CA GLY A 220 2.56 -12.67 2.10
C GLY A 220 3.37 -12.36 3.36
N ALA A 221 4.00 -13.39 3.93
CA ALA A 221 4.96 -13.19 5.01
C ALA A 221 6.24 -12.61 4.39
N VAL A 222 6.50 -11.32 4.58
CA VAL A 222 7.76 -10.67 4.19
C VAL A 222 8.44 -10.18 5.46
N ASN A 223 9.72 -10.52 5.64
CA ASN A 223 10.48 -10.05 6.80
C ASN A 223 10.82 -8.55 6.65
N THR A 224 9.88 -7.71 7.05
CA THR A 224 9.96 -6.24 6.98
C THR A 224 10.39 -5.61 8.30
N GLY A 225 10.67 -6.42 9.32
CA GLY A 225 10.83 -5.97 10.71
C GLY A 225 9.54 -5.44 11.35
N ASN A 226 8.40 -5.49 10.65
CA ASN A 226 7.10 -4.96 11.09
C ASN A 226 6.72 -5.49 12.50
N MET A 227 6.83 -6.81 12.72
CA MET A 227 6.49 -7.46 13.99
C MET A 227 7.39 -7.02 15.17
N ALA A 228 8.57 -6.45 14.90
CA ALA A 228 9.54 -6.06 15.92
C ALA A 228 9.32 -4.62 16.42
N ARG A 229 8.53 -3.82 15.70
CA ARG A 229 8.35 -2.38 15.98
C ARG A 229 7.59 -2.09 17.26
N TYR A 230 6.85 -3.08 17.78
CA TYR A 230 6.13 -2.97 19.05
C TYR A 230 6.93 -3.49 20.25
N HIS A 231 8.08 -4.17 20.04
CA HIS A 231 8.77 -4.76 21.18
C HIS A 231 9.51 -3.70 21.99
N SER A 232 8.96 -3.35 23.15
CA SER A 232 9.74 -2.81 24.27
C SER A 232 10.17 -4.00 25.15
N PRO A 233 11.48 -4.28 25.29
CA PRO A 233 11.96 -5.34 26.16
C PRO A 233 11.47 -5.09 27.60
N THR A 234 10.80 -6.06 28.21
CA THR A 234 10.45 -6.01 29.64
C THR A 234 11.23 -7.06 30.40
N ALA A 235 11.37 -6.90 31.73
CA ALA A 235 12.05 -7.88 32.59
C ALA A 235 11.45 -9.30 32.51
N TRP A 236 10.19 -9.41 32.06
CA TRP A 236 9.42 -10.66 31.94
C TRP A 236 9.26 -11.16 30.50
N SER A 237 9.62 -10.33 29.51
CA SER A 237 9.69 -10.68 28.10
C SER A 237 10.95 -10.04 27.50
N PRO A 238 12.14 -10.56 27.81
CA PRO A 238 13.41 -9.99 27.37
C PRO A 238 13.70 -10.29 25.89
N VAL A 239 12.97 -11.24 25.31
CA VAL A 239 13.15 -11.70 23.94
C VAL A 239 11.95 -11.24 23.10
N PRO A 240 12.17 -10.46 22.03
CA PRO A 240 11.08 -10.07 21.14
C PRO A 240 10.39 -11.31 20.59
N LEU A 241 9.05 -11.31 20.49
CA LEU A 241 8.28 -12.36 19.81
C LEU A 241 8.83 -12.65 18.40
N THR A 242 9.47 -11.66 17.77
CA THR A 242 10.15 -11.81 16.48
C THR A 242 11.35 -12.75 16.50
N THR A 243 12.06 -12.88 17.61
CA THR A 243 13.17 -13.83 17.75
C THR A 243 12.65 -15.28 17.73
N LEU A 244 11.45 -15.53 18.29
CA LEU A 244 10.78 -16.83 18.24
C LEU A 244 10.20 -17.14 16.84
N LEU A 245 9.75 -16.12 16.12
CA LEU A 245 9.16 -16.25 14.77
C LEU A 245 10.19 -16.17 13.63
N LYS A 246 11.46 -15.81 13.91
CA LYS A 246 12.54 -15.74 12.91
C LYS A 246 12.70 -17.01 12.06
N PRO A 247 12.66 -18.24 12.60
CA PRO A 247 12.74 -19.45 11.79
C PRO A 247 11.56 -19.59 10.82
N LEU A 248 10.36 -19.19 11.26
CA LEU A 248 9.16 -19.20 10.43
C LEU A 248 9.25 -18.18 9.29
N PHE A 249 9.85 -17.00 9.53
CA PHE A 249 10.13 -16.01 8.48
C PHE A 249 11.26 -16.42 7.53
N LEU A 250 12.21 -17.26 7.97
CA LEU A 250 13.23 -17.82 7.08
C LEU A 250 12.66 -18.93 6.18
N VAL A 251 11.63 -19.64 6.62
CA VAL A 251 11.00 -20.75 5.90
C VAL A 251 9.79 -20.32 5.05
N MET A 252 9.02 -19.32 5.50
CA MET A 252 7.84 -18.81 4.78
C MET A 252 8.02 -17.41 4.19
N GLY A 253 9.17 -16.76 4.43
CA GLY A 253 9.46 -15.42 3.94
C GLY A 253 9.93 -15.40 2.49
N PHE A 254 9.37 -14.50 1.68
CA PHE A 254 9.91 -14.24 0.35
C PHE A 254 11.32 -13.65 0.42
N ASP A 255 12.14 -14.00 -0.58
CA ASP A 255 13.39 -13.31 -0.84
C ASP A 255 13.10 -11.81 -1.08
N GLY A 256 13.90 -10.94 -0.47
CA GLY A 256 13.67 -9.48 -0.51
C GLY A 256 13.55 -8.93 -1.95
N PRO A 257 14.50 -9.26 -2.86
CA PRO A 257 14.42 -8.91 -4.27
C PRO A 257 13.16 -9.42 -4.97
N GLU A 258 12.74 -10.67 -4.73
CA GLU A 258 11.49 -11.19 -5.32
C GLU A 258 10.27 -10.35 -4.88
N ALA A 259 10.19 -10.00 -3.60
CA ALA A 259 9.12 -9.13 -3.11
C ALA A 259 9.14 -7.77 -3.82
N GLY A 260 10.31 -7.14 -3.98
CA GLY A 260 10.43 -5.88 -4.73
C GLY A 260 9.96 -6.01 -6.17
N GLN A 261 10.39 -7.04 -6.89
CA GLN A 261 10.06 -7.28 -8.30
C GLN A 261 8.57 -7.49 -8.50
N ARG A 262 7.94 -8.23 -7.58
CA ARG A 262 6.49 -8.43 -7.57
C ARG A 262 5.74 -7.13 -7.33
N HIS A 263 6.23 -6.22 -6.49
CA HIS A 263 5.55 -4.95 -6.26
C HIS A 263 5.76 -3.93 -7.40
N VAL A 264 6.91 -3.97 -8.08
CA VAL A 264 7.09 -3.26 -9.37
C VAL A 264 6.11 -3.81 -10.41
N TYR A 265 5.90 -5.12 -10.44
CA TYR A 265 4.90 -5.74 -11.31
C TYR A 265 3.47 -5.26 -10.99
N LEU A 266 3.09 -5.16 -9.72
CA LEU A 266 1.81 -4.56 -9.33
C LEU A 266 1.70 -3.08 -9.75
N ALA A 267 2.82 -2.35 -9.70
CA ALA A 267 2.89 -0.95 -10.09
C ALA A 267 2.85 -0.73 -11.62
N THR A 268 3.14 -1.75 -12.44
CA THR A 268 3.37 -1.54 -13.89
C THR A 268 2.70 -2.53 -14.84
N SER A 269 2.32 -3.73 -14.42
CA SER A 269 1.73 -4.76 -15.30
C SER A 269 0.40 -4.34 -15.92
N GLY A 270 0.27 -4.45 -17.24
CA GLY A 270 -0.97 -4.22 -17.98
C GLY A 270 -2.08 -5.25 -17.68
N GLU A 271 -1.77 -6.33 -16.94
CA GLU A 271 -2.78 -7.30 -16.49
C GLU A 271 -3.75 -6.69 -15.46
N LEU A 272 -3.31 -5.69 -14.70
CA LEU A 272 -4.15 -4.94 -13.76
C LEU A 272 -4.71 -3.66 -14.39
N GLY A 273 -4.69 -3.58 -15.72
CA GLY A 273 -5.06 -2.42 -16.52
C GLY A 273 -3.91 -1.42 -16.75
N GLY A 274 -4.12 -0.51 -17.70
CA GLY A 274 -3.08 0.45 -18.12
C GLY A 274 -2.23 -0.06 -19.29
N ASP A 275 -1.17 0.68 -19.59
CA ASP A 275 -0.42 0.56 -20.85
C ASP A 275 0.92 -0.17 -20.68
N GLY A 276 1.14 -0.77 -19.51
CA GLY A 276 2.36 -1.53 -19.24
C GLY A 276 2.33 -2.95 -19.81
N PRO A 277 3.49 -3.64 -19.77
CA PRO A 277 3.65 -4.97 -20.33
C PRO A 277 2.76 -6.01 -19.63
N ARG A 278 2.37 -7.05 -20.35
CA ARG A 278 1.61 -8.21 -19.84
C ARG A 278 2.51 -9.43 -19.79
N ALA A 279 2.33 -10.29 -18.79
CA ALA A 279 3.26 -11.37 -18.52
C ALA A 279 2.96 -12.64 -19.35
N GLY A 280 2.87 -12.50 -20.67
CA GLY A 280 2.70 -13.59 -21.64
C GLY A 280 1.64 -13.33 -22.70
N ASP A 281 1.83 -13.94 -23.87
CA ASP A 281 0.86 -13.89 -24.98
C ASP A 281 -0.45 -14.58 -24.58
N GLY A 282 -1.58 -13.89 -24.74
CA GLY A 282 -2.92 -14.46 -24.52
C GLY A 282 -3.44 -14.45 -23.07
N ILE A 283 -2.70 -13.89 -22.10
CA ILE A 283 -3.25 -13.68 -20.75
C ILE A 283 -4.30 -12.57 -20.79
N GLN A 284 -5.56 -12.96 -20.55
CA GLN A 284 -6.67 -12.02 -20.35
C GLN A 284 -6.41 -11.18 -19.11
N GLY A 285 -6.68 -9.88 -19.19
CA GLY A 285 -6.49 -8.97 -18.05
C GLY A 285 -7.26 -9.45 -16.82
N GLY A 286 -6.71 -9.19 -15.64
CA GLY A 286 -7.32 -9.54 -14.37
C GLY A 286 -8.76 -9.04 -14.28
N ARG A 287 -9.56 -9.71 -13.45
CA ARG A 287 -10.95 -9.32 -13.20
C ARG A 287 -11.03 -8.40 -11.99
N ASN A 288 -11.52 -7.18 -12.16
CA ASN A 288 -11.67 -6.25 -11.03
C ASN A 288 -12.78 -6.73 -10.05
N THR A 289 -12.90 -6.05 -8.91
CA THR A 289 -13.91 -6.34 -7.87
C THR A 289 -15.36 -6.14 -8.32
N ARG A 290 -15.61 -5.51 -9.47
CA ARG A 290 -16.92 -5.38 -10.13
C ARG A 290 -17.19 -6.50 -11.13
N GLY A 291 -16.24 -7.41 -11.34
CA GLY A 291 -16.38 -8.55 -12.24
C GLY A 291 -16.00 -8.24 -13.69
N GLU A 292 -15.43 -7.07 -13.97
CA GLU A 292 -15.05 -6.66 -15.31
C GLU A 292 -13.62 -7.11 -15.61
N GLU A 293 -13.42 -7.76 -16.76
CA GLU A 293 -12.12 -8.24 -17.21
C GLU A 293 -11.39 -7.19 -18.05
N GLY A 294 -10.09 -7.02 -17.79
CA GLY A 294 -9.25 -6.08 -18.53
C GLY A 294 -9.61 -4.60 -18.36
N ARG A 295 -10.58 -4.28 -17.49
CA ARG A 295 -10.93 -2.92 -17.10
C ARG A 295 -10.22 -2.52 -15.80
N ARG A 296 -9.92 -1.24 -15.67
CA ARG A 296 -9.35 -0.64 -14.45
C ARG A 296 -10.39 -0.68 -13.32
N GLY A 297 -10.00 -0.25 -12.13
CA GLY A 297 -10.80 -0.34 -10.90
C GLY A 297 -10.01 -0.97 -9.77
N LEU A 298 -10.70 -1.53 -8.77
CA LEU A 298 -10.06 -2.19 -7.64
C LEU A 298 -9.78 -3.67 -7.92
N PHE A 299 -8.53 -4.09 -7.69
CA PHE A 299 -8.07 -5.47 -7.71
C PHE A 299 -7.64 -5.92 -6.32
N LEU A 300 -8.05 -7.11 -5.90
CA LEU A 300 -7.56 -7.76 -4.68
C LEU A 300 -6.49 -8.77 -5.09
N VAL A 301 -5.25 -8.55 -4.67
CA VAL A 301 -4.10 -9.30 -5.21
C VAL A 301 -3.37 -10.03 -4.10
N ASN A 302 -2.98 -11.27 -4.34
CA ASN A 302 -2.19 -12.07 -3.40
C ASN A 302 -0.68 -11.87 -3.59
N HIS A 303 0.11 -12.55 -2.76
CA HIS A 303 1.58 -12.45 -2.75
C HIS A 303 2.23 -13.00 -4.03
N LYS A 304 1.48 -13.76 -4.83
CA LYS A 304 1.87 -14.30 -6.13
C LYS A 304 1.44 -13.41 -7.30
N CYS A 305 1.01 -12.19 -7.02
CA CYS A 305 0.47 -11.24 -8.00
C CYS A 305 -0.80 -11.75 -8.70
N GLU A 306 -1.52 -12.73 -8.13
CA GLU A 306 -2.79 -13.20 -8.68
C GLU A 306 -3.96 -12.41 -8.11
N VAL A 307 -4.90 -12.08 -8.99
CA VAL A 307 -6.17 -11.50 -8.60
C VAL A 307 -7.03 -12.56 -7.92
N SER A 308 -7.50 -12.26 -6.71
CA SER A 308 -8.33 -13.13 -5.89
C SER A 308 -9.81 -12.78 -6.08
N ASP A 309 -10.60 -13.76 -6.53
CA ASP A 309 -12.05 -13.59 -6.62
C ASP A 309 -12.70 -13.65 -5.23
N LYS A 310 -13.17 -12.50 -4.75
CA LYS A 310 -13.87 -12.35 -3.47
C LYS A 310 -15.26 -11.74 -3.63
N ARG A 311 -15.87 -11.87 -4.82
CA ARG A 311 -17.11 -11.15 -5.16
C ARG A 311 -18.28 -11.46 -4.23
N GLU A 312 -18.47 -12.71 -3.81
CA GLU A 312 -19.57 -13.06 -2.89
C GLU A 312 -19.40 -12.38 -1.53
N VAL A 313 -18.21 -12.49 -0.92
CA VAL A 313 -17.89 -11.81 0.35
C VAL A 313 -18.01 -10.29 0.22
N LEU A 314 -17.52 -9.73 -0.89
CA LEU A 314 -17.58 -8.29 -1.12
C LEU A 314 -19.01 -7.80 -1.38
N LYS A 315 -19.87 -8.61 -2.01
CA LYS A 315 -21.29 -8.30 -2.22
C LYS A 315 -22.02 -8.18 -0.88
N GLU A 316 -21.80 -9.11 0.04
CA GLU A 316 -22.34 -9.03 1.42
C GLU A 316 -21.83 -7.78 2.14
N LEU A 317 -20.51 -7.57 2.17
CA LEU A 317 -19.91 -6.41 2.84
C LEU A 317 -20.35 -5.06 2.24
N ARG A 318 -20.58 -4.99 0.92
CA ARG A 318 -21.13 -3.79 0.27
C ARG A 318 -22.51 -3.44 0.82
N GLY A 319 -23.38 -4.43 0.95
CA GLY A 319 -24.74 -4.24 1.47
C GLY A 319 -24.77 -3.87 2.95
N GLU A 320 -23.87 -4.45 3.75
CA GLU A 320 -23.92 -4.33 5.21
C GLU A 320 -23.07 -3.18 5.78
N ALA A 321 -21.92 -2.90 5.16
CA ALA A 321 -20.88 -2.09 5.80
C ALA A 321 -20.32 -0.94 4.97
N GLN A 322 -20.37 -0.97 3.63
CA GLN A 322 -19.67 0.01 2.79
C GLN A 322 -20.13 1.45 3.05
N GLY A 323 -21.43 1.69 3.24
CA GLY A 323 -21.97 3.02 3.59
C GLY A 323 -21.41 3.54 4.92
N ARG A 324 -21.46 2.71 5.97
CA ARG A 324 -20.96 3.07 7.31
C ARG A 324 -19.45 3.28 7.34
N VAL A 325 -18.68 2.44 6.63
CA VAL A 325 -17.24 2.63 6.47
C VAL A 325 -16.95 3.96 5.80
N TRP A 326 -17.66 4.29 4.72
CA TRP A 326 -17.50 5.57 4.04
C TRP A 326 -17.83 6.76 4.96
N GLU A 327 -19.00 6.77 5.60
CA GLU A 327 -19.44 7.84 6.49
C GLU A 327 -18.46 8.07 7.64
N LYS A 328 -18.04 7.00 8.33
CA LYS A 328 -17.06 7.11 9.42
C LYS A 328 -15.71 7.62 8.92
N THR A 329 -15.31 7.22 7.72
CA THR A 329 -14.06 7.69 7.12
C THR A 329 -14.12 9.18 6.84
N MET A 330 -15.20 9.66 6.22
CA MET A 330 -15.37 11.09 5.94
C MET A 330 -15.53 11.92 7.21
N GLU A 331 -16.14 11.39 8.26
CA GLU A 331 -16.20 12.02 9.59
C GLU A 331 -14.79 12.24 10.17
N VAL A 332 -13.96 11.19 10.21
CA VAL A 332 -12.59 11.25 10.76
C VAL A 332 -11.67 12.13 9.91
N LEU A 333 -11.79 12.05 8.58
CA LEU A 333 -10.94 12.79 7.65
C LEU A 333 -11.39 14.24 7.42
N GLY A 334 -12.63 14.60 7.75
CA GLY A 334 -13.23 15.90 7.47
C GLY A 334 -12.36 17.11 7.84
N PRO A 335 -11.75 17.17 9.04
CA PRO A 335 -10.85 18.27 9.42
C PRO A 335 -9.57 18.40 8.57
N TYR A 336 -9.22 17.35 7.83
CA TYR A 336 -7.96 17.22 7.09
C TYR A 336 -8.12 17.24 5.57
N LEU A 337 -9.34 17.18 5.04
CA LEU A 337 -9.63 17.32 3.61
C LEU A 337 -9.54 18.78 3.16
#